data_AF-A0A0J9SGC7-F1
#
_entry.id   AF-A0A0J9SGC7-F1
#
_cell.length_a   1.000
_cell.length_b   1.000
_cell.length_c   1.000
_cell.angle_alpha   90.00
_cell.angle_beta   90.00
_cell.angle_gamma   90.00
#
_symmetry.space_group_name_H-M   'P 1'
#
loop_
_entity.id
_entity.type
_entity.pdbx_description
1 polymer ?
#
loop_
_entity_poly.entity_id
_entity_poly.type
_entity_poly.pdbx_seq_one_letter_code
_entity_poly.pdbx_strand_id
1 'polypeptide(L)'
;MTKKEEAAKAVELHKIHEDDFFKTLGNSTEFDILCNGIDTKVGLNHKEAKKLCTDLVHRLEKLSKDNPSKHNDYCSYLRYWLYEKIGEIHTDKSANVDKVPFFKHLIEAWGNMNNGKLKSKCLPDKLTPPVKLSELKNRIFSYIYFKNLEKIKAISTSKNKDNCTKYLTYLESFKPVHERRSKSFRKCNRTKSFSSCNKFIEFVNCCNYIACSKYNKSNNSVNSSNNHKHSSCS
;
A
#
# COMPACT_ATOMS: atom_id res chain seq x y z
N MET A 1 9.81 -7.67 14.78
CA MET A 1 8.91 -7.70 13.61
C MET A 1 7.51 -8.00 14.14
N THR A 2 6.45 -7.42 13.58
CA THR A 2 5.07 -7.71 14.06
C THR A 2 4.53 -8.97 13.37
N LYS A 3 3.61 -9.70 14.01
CA LYS A 3 2.93 -10.88 13.43
C LYS A 3 2.37 -10.62 12.01
N LYS A 4 1.89 -9.41 11.76
CA LYS A 4 1.42 -8.96 10.44
C LYS A 4 2.55 -8.83 9.41
N GLU A 5 3.69 -8.27 9.79
CA GLU A 5 4.86 -8.15 8.91
C GLU A 5 5.41 -9.54 8.55
N GLU A 6 5.42 -10.47 9.50
CA GLU A 6 5.81 -11.88 9.29
C GLU A 6 4.87 -12.59 8.32
N ALA A 7 3.56 -12.50 8.55
CA ALA A 7 2.57 -13.11 7.67
C ALA A 7 2.61 -12.53 6.25
N ALA A 8 2.77 -11.21 6.11
CA ALA A 8 2.96 -10.56 4.81
C ALA A 8 4.28 -10.98 4.13
N LYS A 9 5.34 -11.22 4.90
CA LYS A 9 6.63 -11.67 4.38
C LYS A 9 6.53 -13.08 3.80
N ALA A 10 5.80 -13.97 4.48
CA ALA A 10 5.57 -15.35 4.04
C ALA A 10 4.85 -15.48 2.68
N VAL A 11 4.16 -14.42 2.25
CA VAL A 11 3.46 -14.34 0.95
C VAL A 11 4.04 -13.27 0.02
N GLU A 12 5.23 -12.73 0.35
CA GLU A 12 5.91 -11.70 -0.44
C GLU A 12 5.12 -10.38 -0.64
N LEU A 13 4.17 -10.09 0.26
CA LEU A 13 3.34 -8.87 0.28
C LEU A 13 3.75 -7.89 1.40
N HIS A 14 4.98 -7.99 1.89
CA HIS A 14 5.50 -7.16 2.99
C HIS A 14 6.09 -5.82 2.55
N LYS A 15 6.36 -5.65 1.25
CA LYS A 15 7.00 -4.47 0.68
C LYS A 15 6.41 -4.12 -0.68
N ILE A 16 6.63 -2.88 -1.11
CA ILE A 16 6.29 -2.45 -2.45
C ILE A 16 7.36 -2.97 -3.40
N HIS A 17 6.93 -3.79 -4.36
CA HIS A 17 7.82 -4.23 -5.44
C HIS A 17 7.98 -3.11 -6.45
N GLU A 18 9.22 -2.92 -6.92
CA GLU A 18 9.51 -1.88 -7.88
C GLU A 18 8.70 -2.07 -9.17
N ASP A 19 7.99 -1.03 -9.57
CA ASP A 19 7.22 -1.04 -10.81
C ASP A 19 8.16 -0.97 -12.00
N ASP A 20 7.93 -1.80 -13.02
CA ASP A 20 8.79 -1.89 -14.21
C ASP A 20 9.01 -0.53 -14.88
N PHE A 21 7.98 0.33 -14.82
CA PHE A 21 8.06 1.69 -15.34
C PHE A 21 9.16 2.52 -14.68
N PHE A 22 9.55 2.26 -13.44
CA PHE A 22 10.58 3.04 -12.74
C PHE A 22 11.92 2.31 -12.58
N LYS A 23 12.10 1.11 -13.17
CA LYS A 23 13.39 0.40 -13.16
C LYS A 23 14.51 1.16 -13.87
N THR A 24 14.14 1.96 -14.88
CA THR A 24 15.03 2.91 -15.54
C THR A 24 14.63 4.32 -15.14
N LEU A 25 15.56 5.08 -14.57
CA LEU A 25 15.35 6.50 -14.27
C LEU A 25 15.95 7.37 -15.40
N GLY A 26 15.42 8.58 -15.57
CA GLY A 26 16.05 9.56 -16.44
C GLY A 26 17.40 10.02 -15.89
N ASN A 27 18.31 10.43 -16.76
CA ASN A 27 19.65 10.91 -16.39
C ASN A 27 19.71 12.42 -16.12
N SER A 28 18.57 13.12 -16.11
CA SER A 28 18.56 14.59 -16.01
C SER A 28 18.69 15.03 -14.57
N THR A 29 19.76 15.74 -14.25
CA THR A 29 20.02 16.33 -12.93
C THR A 29 19.40 17.73 -12.79
N GLU A 30 18.66 18.22 -13.79
CA GLU A 30 18.07 19.58 -13.80
C GLU A 30 17.24 19.86 -12.54
N PHE A 31 16.51 18.85 -12.06
CA PHE A 31 15.60 18.98 -10.93
C PHE A 31 16.19 18.62 -9.58
N ASP A 32 17.46 18.17 -9.51
CA ASP A 32 18.14 17.90 -8.24
C ASP A 32 18.19 19.15 -7.34
N ILE A 33 18.14 20.34 -7.94
CA ILE A 33 18.08 21.62 -7.23
C ILE A 33 16.87 21.71 -6.29
N LEU A 34 15.78 20.99 -6.58
CA LEU A 34 14.58 20.94 -5.72
C LEU A 34 14.84 20.21 -4.40
N CYS A 35 15.92 19.44 -4.33
CA CYS A 35 16.34 18.69 -3.15
C CYS A 35 17.46 19.39 -2.36
N ASN A 36 17.92 20.56 -2.81
CA ASN A 36 18.90 21.36 -2.09
C ASN A 36 18.36 21.84 -0.74
N GLY A 37 19.19 21.80 0.30
CA GLY A 37 18.81 22.24 1.65
C GLY A 37 18.27 21.13 2.55
N ILE A 38 18.03 19.93 2.03
CA ILE A 38 17.81 18.73 2.85
C ILE A 38 19.08 18.38 3.65
N ASP A 39 20.25 18.61 3.04
CA ASP A 39 21.57 18.40 3.61
C ASP A 39 21.87 19.29 4.83
N THR A 40 21.37 20.53 4.84
CA THR A 40 21.70 21.51 5.90
C THR A 40 20.70 21.53 7.06
N LYS A 41 19.52 20.90 6.90
CA LYS A 41 18.40 21.00 7.85
C LYS A 41 18.05 19.70 8.58
N VAL A 42 18.67 18.57 8.20
CA VAL A 42 18.18 17.22 8.57
C VAL A 42 19.26 16.38 9.26
N GLY A 43 19.82 16.84 10.40
CA GLY A 43 20.59 16.03 11.35
C GLY A 43 21.47 14.89 10.76
N LEU A 44 21.37 13.69 11.36
CA LEU A 44 22.23 12.54 11.00
C LEU A 44 21.86 11.83 9.69
N ASN A 45 20.60 11.91 9.24
CA ASN A 45 20.10 11.14 8.08
C ASN A 45 19.99 11.96 6.79
N HIS A 46 20.77 13.05 6.71
CA HIS A 46 20.67 14.04 5.64
C HIS A 46 21.08 13.47 4.26
N LYS A 47 22.05 12.54 4.21
CA LYS A 47 22.50 11.93 2.95
C LYS A 47 21.43 11.01 2.38
N GLU A 48 20.83 10.16 3.19
CA GLU A 48 19.75 9.25 2.81
C GLU A 48 18.50 10.04 2.40
N ALA A 49 18.17 11.10 3.14
CA ALA A 49 17.05 11.97 2.82
C ALA A 49 17.26 12.70 1.48
N LYS A 50 18.47 13.22 1.22
CA LYS A 50 18.80 13.88 -0.05
C LYS A 50 18.71 12.90 -1.22
N LYS A 51 19.29 11.71 -1.06
CA LYS A 51 19.18 10.63 -2.05
C LYS A 51 17.74 10.26 -2.34
N LEU A 52 16.91 10.09 -1.31
CA LEU A 52 15.48 9.80 -1.48
C LEU A 52 14.75 10.91 -2.23
N CYS A 53 15.06 12.18 -1.94
CA CYS A 53 14.47 13.30 -2.67
C CYS A 53 14.86 13.28 -4.15
N THR A 54 16.14 13.09 -4.47
CA THR A 54 16.61 12.97 -5.87
C THR A 54 15.91 11.81 -6.57
N ASP A 55 15.82 10.63 -5.95
CA ASP A 55 15.12 9.46 -6.50
C ASP A 55 13.63 9.77 -6.76
N LEU A 56 12.97 10.48 -5.85
CA LEU A 56 11.57 10.90 -6.01
C LEU A 56 11.42 11.84 -7.21
N VAL A 57 12.27 12.86 -7.30
CA VAL A 57 12.20 13.88 -8.34
C VAL A 57 12.47 13.29 -9.73
N HIS A 58 13.46 12.41 -9.88
CA HIS A 58 13.72 11.71 -11.15
C HIS A 58 12.55 10.81 -11.58
N ARG A 59 11.89 10.14 -10.62
CA ARG A 59 10.69 9.34 -10.91
C ARG A 59 9.52 10.24 -11.35
N LEU A 60 9.32 11.39 -10.71
CA LEU A 60 8.31 12.37 -11.10
C LEU A 60 8.62 13.00 -12.47
N GLU A 61 9.88 13.28 -12.77
CA GLU A 61 10.30 13.78 -14.07
C GLU A 61 9.99 12.76 -15.16
N LYS A 62 10.34 11.48 -14.96
CA LYS A 62 9.99 10.40 -15.90
C LYS A 62 8.49 10.35 -16.14
N LEU A 63 7.69 10.39 -15.07
CA LEU A 63 6.24 10.41 -15.14
C LEU A 63 5.69 11.62 -15.93
N SER A 64 6.40 12.75 -15.93
CA SER A 64 5.99 13.96 -16.67
C SER A 64 6.28 13.90 -18.18
N LYS A 65 7.29 13.12 -18.59
CA LYS A 65 7.69 12.96 -19.99
C LYS A 65 6.88 11.88 -20.68
N ASP A 66 6.63 10.80 -19.96
CA ASP A 66 5.83 9.71 -20.47
C ASP A 66 4.34 10.08 -20.35
N ASN A 67 3.54 9.84 -21.39
CA ASN A 67 2.09 10.03 -21.36
C ASN A 67 1.35 8.69 -21.25
N PRO A 68 1.57 7.88 -20.19
CA PRO A 68 0.98 6.56 -20.10
C PRO A 68 -0.50 6.66 -19.71
N SER A 69 -1.32 5.77 -20.27
CA SER A 69 -2.71 5.54 -19.81
C SER A 69 -2.80 5.22 -18.31
N LYS A 70 -1.70 4.72 -17.72
CA LYS A 70 -1.57 4.36 -16.30
C LYS A 70 -0.97 5.46 -15.41
N HIS A 71 -0.94 6.71 -15.86
CA HIS A 71 -0.35 7.83 -15.10
C HIS A 71 -0.84 7.89 -13.64
N ASN A 72 -2.14 7.71 -13.40
CA ASN A 72 -2.72 7.72 -12.05
C ASN A 72 -2.26 6.54 -11.19
N ASP A 73 -2.05 5.37 -11.79
CA ASP A 73 -1.55 4.17 -11.11
C ASP A 73 -0.09 4.35 -10.70
N TYR A 74 0.73 4.94 -11.58
CA TYR A 74 2.12 5.27 -11.30
C TYR A 74 2.26 6.35 -10.24
N CYS A 75 1.44 7.40 -10.31
CA CYS A 75 1.38 8.40 -9.24
C CYS A 75 0.99 7.77 -7.90
N SER A 76 0.02 6.86 -7.90
CA SER A 76 -0.38 6.12 -6.71
C SER A 76 0.74 5.25 -6.18
N TYR A 77 1.45 4.54 -7.06
CA TYR A 77 2.64 3.77 -6.70
C TYR A 77 3.70 4.64 -6.02
N LEU A 78 4.08 5.78 -6.62
CA LEU A 78 5.13 6.66 -6.08
C LEU A 78 4.81 7.15 -4.67
N ARG A 79 3.53 7.39 -4.39
CA ARG A 79 3.08 7.83 -3.06
C ARG A 79 3.37 6.79 -1.99
N TYR A 80 2.98 5.55 -2.24
CA TYR A 80 3.21 4.47 -1.28
C TYR A 80 4.68 4.06 -1.22
N TRP A 81 5.39 4.09 -2.35
CA TRP A 81 6.84 3.88 -2.41
C TRP A 81 7.57 4.91 -1.53
N LEU A 82 7.21 6.19 -1.63
CA LEU A 82 7.80 7.25 -0.81
C LEU A 82 7.56 7.00 0.68
N TYR A 83 6.34 6.60 1.07
CA TYR A 83 6.03 6.27 2.46
C TYR A 83 6.86 5.11 3.00
N GLU A 84 7.12 4.09 2.17
CA GLU A 84 7.99 2.97 2.53
C GLU A 84 9.42 3.46 2.79
N LYS A 85 9.96 4.28 1.88
CA LYS A 85 11.32 4.83 2.00
C LYS A 85 11.48 5.80 3.18
N ILE A 86 10.49 6.62 3.48
CA ILE A 86 10.50 7.45 4.70
C ILE A 86 10.61 6.57 5.95
N GLY A 87 9.86 5.47 6.01
CA GLY A 87 9.89 4.54 7.15
C GLY A 87 11.16 3.69 7.25
N GLU A 88 11.91 3.51 6.16
CA GLU A 88 13.25 2.91 6.17
C GLU A 88 14.29 3.87 6.78
N ILE A 89 14.19 5.18 6.49
CA ILE A 89 15.13 6.20 6.98
C ILE A 89 14.80 6.65 8.41
N HIS A 90 13.52 6.84 8.74
CA HIS A 90 13.07 7.27 10.06
C HIS A 90 12.43 6.11 10.83
N THR A 91 13.24 5.47 11.68
CA THR A 91 12.90 4.17 12.31
C THR A 91 11.93 4.28 13.48
N ASP A 92 11.74 5.46 14.09
CA ASP A 92 10.72 5.67 15.12
C ASP A 92 9.31 5.62 14.49
N LYS A 93 8.71 4.43 14.51
CA LYS A 93 7.37 4.18 13.97
C LYS A 93 6.25 4.94 14.70
N SER A 94 6.51 5.42 15.91
CA SER A 94 5.52 6.12 16.73
C SER A 94 5.46 7.62 16.44
N ALA A 95 6.51 8.16 15.80
CA ALA A 95 6.62 9.55 15.41
C ALA A 95 5.48 9.96 14.46
N ASN A 96 5.05 11.20 14.62
CA ASN A 96 4.19 11.83 13.62
C ASN A 96 5.03 12.22 12.41
N VAL A 97 4.45 12.11 11.22
CA VAL A 97 5.09 12.34 9.94
C VAL A 97 5.58 13.78 9.80
N ASP A 98 4.85 14.75 10.35
CA ASP A 98 5.23 16.17 10.40
C ASP A 98 6.45 16.45 11.28
N LYS A 99 6.79 15.53 12.19
CA LYS A 99 8.01 15.60 13.02
C LYS A 99 9.22 14.94 12.36
N VAL A 100 9.06 14.29 11.20
CA VAL A 100 10.17 13.72 10.44
C VAL A 100 10.90 14.87 9.73
N PRO A 101 12.18 15.18 10.06
CA PRO A 101 12.80 16.45 9.68
C PRO A 101 12.87 16.72 8.16
N PHE A 102 12.99 15.66 7.35
CA PHE A 102 13.05 15.78 5.88
C PHE A 102 11.68 15.66 5.18
N PHE A 103 10.61 15.31 5.89
CA PHE A 103 9.32 15.03 5.25
C PHE A 103 8.75 16.26 4.53
N LYS A 104 8.82 17.42 5.16
CA LYS A 104 8.34 18.68 4.56
C LYS A 104 9.05 18.97 3.22
N HIS A 105 10.36 18.77 3.17
CA HIS A 105 11.15 18.99 1.95
C HIS A 105 10.78 18.03 0.81
N LEU A 106 10.50 16.75 1.13
CA LEU A 106 10.02 15.80 0.12
C LEU A 106 8.69 16.22 -0.49
N ILE A 107 7.75 16.70 0.34
CA ILE A 107 6.43 17.14 -0.12
C ILE A 107 6.51 18.45 -0.92
N GLU A 108 7.41 19.37 -0.52
CA GLU A 108 7.69 20.60 -1.26
C GLU A 108 8.29 20.32 -2.64
N ALA A 109 9.32 19.46 -2.72
CA ALA A 109 9.93 19.05 -3.98
C ALA A 109 8.91 18.38 -4.92
N TRP A 110 8.07 17.48 -4.39
CA TRP A 110 6.96 16.89 -5.14
C TRP A 110 5.98 17.98 -5.62
N GLY A 111 5.54 18.87 -4.72
CA GLY A 111 4.64 19.97 -5.06
C GLY A 111 5.13 20.83 -6.22
N ASN A 112 6.43 21.18 -6.22
CA ASN A 112 7.07 21.94 -7.28
C ASN A 112 7.07 21.18 -8.63
N MET A 113 7.44 19.89 -8.61
CA MET A 113 7.36 19.02 -9.80
C MET A 113 5.93 18.93 -10.34
N ASN A 114 4.95 18.85 -9.43
CA ASN A 114 3.55 18.71 -9.81
C ASN A 114 2.98 19.97 -10.47
N ASN A 115 3.30 21.14 -9.92
CA ASN A 115 2.84 22.42 -10.45
C ASN A 115 3.55 22.78 -11.77
N GLY A 116 4.83 22.41 -11.91
CA GLY A 116 5.60 22.70 -13.11
C GLY A 116 5.38 21.68 -14.23
N LYS A 117 5.85 20.43 -14.03
CA LYS A 117 6.00 19.45 -15.11
C LYS A 117 4.81 18.50 -15.24
N LEU A 118 4.16 18.13 -14.14
CA LEU A 118 3.07 17.14 -14.17
C LEU A 118 1.68 17.75 -14.40
N LYS A 119 1.59 19.07 -14.62
CA LYS A 119 0.32 19.78 -14.91
C LYS A 119 -0.78 19.47 -13.88
N SER A 120 -0.41 19.40 -12.60
CA SER A 120 -1.30 19.11 -11.48
C SER A 120 -1.96 17.72 -11.47
N LYS A 121 -1.47 16.76 -12.26
CA LYS A 121 -2.04 15.41 -12.37
C LYS A 121 -1.54 14.43 -11.29
N CYS A 122 -0.50 14.76 -10.54
CA CYS A 122 0.07 13.88 -9.53
C CYS A 122 0.45 14.67 -8.27
N LEU A 123 -0.56 15.06 -7.50
CA LEU A 123 -0.41 15.84 -6.28
C LEU A 123 0.17 14.98 -5.13
N PRO A 124 1.09 15.52 -4.30
CA PRO A 124 1.43 14.87 -3.05
C PRO A 124 0.21 14.81 -2.13
N ASP A 125 0.16 13.80 -1.25
CA ASP A 125 -0.93 13.66 -0.29
C ASP A 125 -0.93 14.81 0.73
N LYS A 126 -2.11 15.40 0.94
CA LYS A 126 -2.36 16.23 2.13
C LYS A 126 -2.58 15.33 3.34
N LEU A 127 -1.50 15.05 4.07
CA LEU A 127 -1.57 14.41 5.38
C LEU A 127 -1.93 15.46 6.45
N THR A 128 -3.20 15.53 6.84
CA THR A 128 -3.63 16.41 7.95
C THR A 128 -3.08 15.88 9.27
N PRO A 129 -2.16 16.60 9.94
CA PRO A 129 -1.58 16.13 11.20
C PRO A 129 -2.65 16.02 12.31
N PRO A 130 -2.46 15.12 13.30
CA PRO A 130 -1.32 14.22 13.45
C PRO A 130 -1.52 12.91 12.65
N VAL A 131 -0.56 12.59 11.76
CA VAL A 131 -0.48 11.28 11.09
C VAL A 131 0.77 10.58 11.57
N LYS A 132 0.65 9.37 12.14
CA LYS A 132 1.80 8.57 12.58
C LYS A 132 2.43 7.79 11.42
N LEU A 133 3.74 7.54 11.49
CA LEU A 133 4.42 6.64 10.53
C LEU A 133 3.81 5.23 10.54
N SER A 134 3.34 4.74 11.69
CA SER A 134 2.59 3.49 11.78
C SER A 134 1.30 3.48 10.94
N GLU A 135 0.66 4.64 10.76
CA GLU A 135 -0.52 4.77 9.89
C GLU A 135 -0.14 4.73 8.42
N LEU A 136 0.96 5.40 8.01
CA LEU A 136 1.48 5.27 6.64
C LEU A 136 1.83 3.82 6.31
N LYS A 137 2.40 3.08 7.26
CA LYS A 137 2.65 1.65 7.11
C LYS A 137 1.38 0.83 6.87
N ASN A 138 0.29 1.14 7.59
CA ASN A 138 -1.01 0.52 7.34
C ASN A 138 -1.55 0.87 5.95
N ARG A 139 -1.29 2.09 5.47
CA ARG A 139 -1.68 2.51 4.11
C ARG A 139 -0.93 1.72 3.03
N ILE A 140 0.37 1.50 3.22
CA ILE A 140 1.20 0.66 2.33
C ILE A 140 0.64 -0.77 2.27
N PHE A 141 0.38 -1.42 3.41
CA PHE A 141 -0.21 -2.76 3.41
C PHE A 141 -1.55 -2.82 2.68
N SER A 142 -2.38 -1.77 2.82
CA SER A 142 -3.64 -1.69 2.08
C SER A 142 -3.42 -1.59 0.58
N TYR A 143 -2.48 -0.75 0.14
CA TYR A 143 -2.13 -0.61 -1.26
C TYR A 143 -1.63 -1.93 -1.84
N ILE A 144 -0.70 -2.62 -1.16
CA ILE A 144 -0.18 -3.91 -1.59
C ILE A 144 -1.30 -4.95 -1.70
N TYR A 145 -2.21 -5.01 -0.72
CA TYR A 145 -3.38 -5.88 -0.77
C TYR A 145 -4.23 -5.63 -2.03
N PHE A 146 -4.61 -4.38 -2.29
CA PHE A 146 -5.45 -4.06 -3.44
C PHE A 146 -4.74 -4.27 -4.78
N LYS A 147 -3.44 -3.94 -4.88
CA LYS A 147 -2.64 -4.16 -6.10
C LYS A 147 -2.46 -5.65 -6.42
N ASN A 148 -2.55 -6.53 -5.42
CA ASN A 148 -2.41 -7.99 -5.58
C ASN A 148 -3.73 -8.75 -5.45
N LEU A 149 -4.88 -8.07 -5.47
CA LEU A 149 -6.18 -8.68 -5.21
C LEU A 149 -6.47 -9.87 -6.13
N GLU A 150 -6.19 -9.76 -7.43
CA GLU A 150 -6.42 -10.84 -8.39
C GLU A 150 -5.50 -12.04 -8.18
N LYS A 151 -4.24 -11.81 -7.82
CA LYS A 151 -3.31 -12.89 -7.45
C LYS A 151 -3.78 -13.62 -6.19
N ILE A 152 -4.22 -12.86 -5.20
CA ILE A 152 -4.74 -13.37 -3.94
C ILE A 152 -6.02 -14.20 -4.19
N LYS A 153 -6.93 -13.74 -5.07
CA LYS A 153 -8.10 -14.51 -5.52
C LYS A 153 -7.71 -15.81 -6.22
N ALA A 154 -6.76 -15.77 -7.15
CA ALA A 154 -6.32 -16.98 -7.86
C ALA A 154 -5.77 -18.06 -6.90
N ILE A 155 -5.15 -17.65 -5.79
CA ILE A 155 -4.64 -18.59 -4.78
C ILE A 155 -5.79 -19.20 -3.97
N SER A 156 -6.85 -18.44 -3.68
CA SER A 156 -8.04 -18.97 -3.00
C SER A 156 -8.73 -20.09 -3.79
N THR A 157 -8.68 -20.05 -5.12
CA THR A 157 -9.24 -21.09 -5.99
C THR A 157 -8.25 -22.23 -6.27
N SER A 158 -7.00 -22.13 -5.82
CA SER A 158 -5.96 -23.12 -6.08
C SER A 158 -6.10 -24.39 -5.22
N LYS A 159 -5.52 -25.51 -5.69
CA LYS A 159 -5.46 -26.77 -4.93
C LYS A 159 -4.27 -26.83 -3.96
N ASN A 160 -3.37 -25.86 -3.97
CA ASN A 160 -2.18 -25.85 -3.13
C ASN A 160 -2.54 -25.45 -1.68
N LYS A 161 -2.58 -26.45 -0.79
CA LYS A 161 -2.98 -26.30 0.61
C LYS A 161 -2.04 -25.37 1.38
N ASP A 162 -0.73 -25.52 1.19
CA ASP A 162 0.28 -24.73 1.92
C ASP A 162 0.21 -23.25 1.56
N ASN A 163 0.04 -22.94 0.27
CA ASN A 163 -0.15 -21.56 -0.18
C ASN A 163 -1.46 -20.98 0.37
N CYS A 164 -2.55 -21.77 0.37
CA CYS A 164 -3.82 -21.34 0.95
C CYS A 164 -3.67 -20.98 2.44
N THR A 165 -3.00 -21.82 3.23
CA THR A 165 -2.75 -21.56 4.65
C THR A 165 -1.94 -20.28 4.87
N LYS A 166 -0.85 -20.07 4.12
CA LYS A 166 -0.03 -18.85 4.22
C LYS A 166 -0.85 -17.58 3.92
N TYR A 167 -1.64 -17.61 2.85
CA TYR A 167 -2.48 -16.48 2.47
C TYR A 167 -3.62 -16.25 3.47
N LEU A 168 -4.22 -17.29 4.02
CA LEU A 168 -5.23 -17.16 5.08
C LEU A 168 -4.64 -16.46 6.31
N THR A 169 -3.46 -16.91 6.79
CA THR A 169 -2.76 -16.25 7.90
C THR A 169 -2.46 -14.79 7.60
N TYR A 170 -2.04 -14.46 6.37
CA TYR A 170 -1.85 -13.07 5.94
C TYR A 170 -3.16 -12.26 6.04
N LEU A 171 -4.27 -12.77 5.51
CA LEU A 171 -5.56 -12.07 5.50
C LEU A 171 -6.12 -11.85 6.90
N GLU A 172 -6.01 -12.85 7.77
CA GLU A 172 -6.39 -12.74 9.18
C GLU A 172 -5.56 -11.67 9.88
N SER A 173 -4.25 -11.62 9.63
CA SER A 173 -3.36 -10.60 10.20
C SER A 173 -3.66 -9.19 9.66
N PHE A 174 -4.19 -9.09 8.44
CA PHE A 174 -4.53 -7.83 7.78
C PHE A 174 -5.93 -7.32 8.14
N LYS A 175 -6.85 -8.19 8.56
CA LYS A 175 -8.23 -7.84 8.93
C LYS A 175 -8.34 -6.61 9.86
N PRO A 176 -7.56 -6.47 10.95
CA PRO A 176 -7.62 -5.28 11.81
C PRO A 176 -7.22 -3.99 11.09
N VAL A 177 -6.29 -4.06 10.12
CA VAL A 177 -5.86 -2.91 9.30
C VAL A 177 -7.01 -2.49 8.38
N HIS A 178 -7.63 -3.46 7.72
CA HIS A 178 -8.77 -3.21 6.84
C HIS A 178 -9.95 -2.63 7.62
N GLU A 179 -10.33 -3.21 8.76
CA GLU A 179 -11.44 -2.73 9.59
C GLU A 179 -11.21 -1.32 10.12
N ARG A 180 -10.00 -1.00 10.58
CA ARG A 180 -9.64 0.35 11.03
C ARG A 180 -9.82 1.36 9.89
N ARG A 181 -9.31 1.05 8.69
CA ARG A 181 -9.49 1.92 7.53
C ARG A 181 -10.94 1.99 7.08
N SER A 182 -11.67 0.87 7.05
CA SER A 182 -13.09 0.81 6.71
C SER A 182 -13.94 1.69 7.64
N LYS A 183 -13.69 1.68 8.95
CA LYS A 183 -14.35 2.58 9.91
C LYS A 183 -14.01 4.05 9.66
N SER A 184 -12.76 4.36 9.29
CA SER A 184 -12.37 5.71 8.86
C SER A 184 -13.04 6.13 7.54
N PHE A 185 -13.23 5.20 6.59
CA PHE A 185 -13.97 5.44 5.34
C PHE A 185 -15.49 5.55 5.54
N ARG A 186 -16.08 4.85 6.53
CA ARG A 186 -17.50 4.99 6.91
C ARG A 186 -17.83 6.40 7.42
N LYS A 187 -16.87 7.09 8.04
CA LYS A 187 -17.02 8.52 8.39
C LYS A 187 -16.98 9.46 7.17
N CYS A 188 -16.58 8.99 5.99
CA CYS A 188 -16.58 9.75 4.72
C CYS A 188 -17.73 9.40 3.76
N ASN A 189 -18.71 8.56 4.13
CA ASN A 189 -19.76 8.13 3.19
C ASN A 189 -21.17 8.54 3.62
N ARG A 190 -21.55 9.79 3.29
CA ARG A 190 -22.96 10.20 3.06
C ARG A 190 -23.35 10.18 1.59
N THR A 191 -22.43 9.83 0.69
CA THR A 191 -22.67 9.73 -0.75
C THR A 191 -22.32 8.33 -1.22
N LYS A 192 -23.29 7.66 -1.83
CA LYS A 192 -23.26 6.28 -2.32
C LYS A 192 -22.07 6.00 -3.26
N SER A 193 -20.92 5.60 -2.73
CA SER A 193 -19.88 4.87 -3.48
C SER A 193 -18.83 4.34 -2.50
N PHE A 194 -18.79 3.02 -2.28
CA PHE A 194 -17.56 2.22 -2.32
C PHE A 194 -17.88 0.76 -1.99
N SER A 195 -17.85 -0.09 -3.03
CA SER A 195 -18.03 -1.55 -2.98
C SER A 195 -16.81 -2.32 -2.45
N SER A 196 -15.83 -1.65 -1.85
CA SER A 196 -14.58 -2.28 -1.38
C SER A 196 -14.72 -3.00 -0.03
N CYS A 197 -15.64 -2.57 0.85
CA CYS A 197 -15.89 -3.27 2.12
C CYS A 197 -16.53 -4.64 1.91
N ASN A 198 -17.47 -4.76 0.97
CA ASN A 198 -18.11 -6.03 0.65
C ASN A 198 -17.09 -7.01 0.04
N LYS A 199 -16.21 -6.55 -0.85
CA LYS A 199 -15.20 -7.41 -1.49
C LYS A 199 -14.18 -8.04 -0.52
N PHE A 200 -13.74 -7.33 0.53
CA PHE A 200 -12.82 -7.91 1.52
C PHE A 200 -13.53 -8.94 2.43
N ILE A 201 -14.76 -8.65 2.85
CA ILE A 201 -15.57 -9.55 3.67
C ILE A 201 -15.98 -10.79 2.87
N GLU A 202 -16.43 -10.62 1.63
CA GLU A 202 -16.70 -11.70 0.68
C GLU A 202 -15.44 -12.54 0.42
N PHE A 203 -14.27 -11.91 0.32
CA PHE A 203 -13.01 -12.63 0.10
C PHE A 203 -12.52 -13.43 1.31
N VAL A 204 -12.60 -12.87 2.52
CA VAL A 204 -12.31 -13.61 3.77
C VAL A 204 -13.32 -14.76 3.95
N ASN A 205 -14.60 -14.51 3.65
CA ASN A 205 -15.64 -15.54 3.69
C ASN A 205 -15.44 -16.60 2.60
N CYS A 206 -14.96 -16.24 1.41
CA CYS A 206 -14.63 -17.18 0.33
C CYS A 206 -13.41 -18.06 0.69
N CYS A 207 -12.35 -17.47 1.24
CA CYS A 207 -11.19 -18.22 1.75
C CYS A 207 -11.58 -19.16 2.89
N ASN A 208 -12.40 -18.67 3.84
CA ASN A 208 -12.95 -19.49 4.93
C ASN A 208 -13.87 -20.60 4.39
N TYR A 209 -14.69 -20.33 3.38
CA TYR A 209 -15.58 -21.33 2.77
C TYR A 209 -14.81 -22.40 2.00
N ILE A 210 -13.79 -22.05 1.23
CA ILE A 210 -12.96 -23.02 0.49
C ILE A 210 -12.12 -23.85 1.47
N ALA A 211 -11.56 -23.24 2.51
CA ALA A 211 -10.86 -23.95 3.59
C ALA A 211 -11.81 -24.89 4.38
N CYS A 212 -13.04 -24.44 4.70
CA CYS A 212 -14.03 -25.25 5.43
C CYS A 212 -14.68 -26.33 4.57
N SER A 213 -14.89 -26.12 3.27
CA SER A 213 -15.50 -27.14 2.39
C SER A 213 -14.60 -28.37 2.19
N LYS A 214 -13.27 -28.18 2.26
CA LYS A 214 -12.29 -29.28 2.24
C LYS A 214 -12.10 -29.91 3.61
N TYR A 215 -12.23 -29.15 4.70
CA TYR A 215 -12.16 -29.69 6.07
C TYR A 215 -13.40 -30.50 6.48
N ASN A 216 -14.60 -30.09 6.04
CA ASN A 216 -15.85 -30.81 6.37
C ASN A 216 -16.04 -32.09 5.56
N LYS A 217 -15.42 -32.23 4.39
CA LYS A 217 -15.45 -33.49 3.63
C LYS A 217 -14.58 -34.60 4.21
N SER A 218 -13.57 -34.27 5.02
CA SER A 218 -12.70 -35.27 5.63
C SER A 218 -13.04 -35.62 7.08
N ASN A 219 -13.84 -34.79 7.79
CA ASN A 219 -13.95 -34.93 9.25
C ASN A 219 -15.34 -34.98 9.88
N ASN A 220 -16.47 -34.95 9.18
CA ASN A 220 -17.75 -35.28 9.84
C ASN A 220 -18.84 -35.72 8.86
N SER A 221 -19.06 -37.03 8.80
CA SER A 221 -20.38 -37.61 8.59
C SER A 221 -21.26 -37.36 9.82
N VAL A 222 -21.69 -36.12 10.07
CA VAL A 222 -22.77 -35.86 11.03
C VAL A 222 -23.62 -34.69 10.56
N ASN A 223 -24.90 -35.00 10.36
CA ASN A 223 -25.99 -34.11 9.99
C ASN A 223 -26.02 -32.81 10.81
N SER A 224 -26.06 -31.66 10.12
CA SER A 224 -26.68 -30.46 10.67
C SER A 224 -27.14 -29.55 9.53
N SER A 225 -28.45 -29.55 9.34
CA SER A 225 -29.22 -28.65 8.51
C SER A 225 -29.11 -27.22 9.04
N ASN A 226 -28.48 -26.32 8.28
CA ASN A 226 -28.72 -24.88 8.41
C ASN A 226 -28.63 -24.21 7.04
N ASN A 227 -29.82 -23.81 6.56
CA ASN A 227 -30.05 -23.07 5.33
C ASN A 227 -29.46 -21.65 5.43
N HIS A 228 -28.34 -21.41 4.75
CA HIS A 228 -27.97 -20.06 4.33
C HIS A 228 -27.87 -20.01 2.81
N LYS A 229 -28.74 -19.18 2.22
CA LYS A 229 -28.88 -18.90 0.79
C LYS A 229 -27.51 -18.66 0.16
N HIS A 230 -27.17 -19.55 -0.78
CA HIS A 230 -26.00 -19.49 -1.62
C HIS A 230 -26.02 -18.24 -2.51
N SER A 231 -25.02 -17.36 -2.38
CA SER A 231 -24.55 -16.57 -3.51
C SER A 231 -23.31 -17.25 -4.05
N SER A 232 -23.41 -17.77 -5.28
CA SER A 232 -22.27 -18.28 -6.03
C SER A 232 -21.20 -17.20 -6.14
N CYS A 233 -19.94 -17.57 -5.92
CA CYS A 233 -18.80 -16.70 -6.21
C CYS A 233 -18.71 -16.53 -7.73
N SER A 234 -19.26 -15.43 -8.24
CA SER A 234 -19.18 -14.98 -9.63
C SER A 234 -18.30 -13.75 -9.73
#